data_AF-A0A1L9WMG9-F1
#
_entry.id   AF-A0A1L9WMG9-F1
#
_cell.length_a   1.000
_cell.length_b   1.000
_cell.length_c   1.000
_cell.angle_alpha   90.00
_cell.angle_beta   90.00
_cell.angle_gamma   90.00
#
_symmetry.space_group_name_H-M   'P 1'
#
loop_
_entity.id
_entity.type
_entity.pdbx_description
1 polymer ?
#
loop_
_entity_poly.entity_id
_entity_poly.type
_entity_poly.pdbx_seq_one_letter_code
_entity_poly.pdbx_strand_id
1 'polypeptide(L)'
;MDRKVFDIQPIGRFYGASAAIRRPKEISCFSYDDNHEFHLGESSLKYYYTPHLPADLNRGFESFQKLDDSADEHLDALLDTIMALEQDTENKCEADIITWRGMMTKILTAPFDNMNGFEMNATLYQGTIFIEENNSYKNEQKRIQKNQRMPPGMASQELMAYWGYKFETISLLNQPWDPTPRQEIEGREELVVNNKAQYCSVVRTAIGRTKLVIGGEVDAIWDRKPDRKEDPINWVELKTSAEIRNDRDMVKYERKLLKFWAQSFLLGVPRIIVGFRDQQGIVHRLEELDTASIPGKVKKVGRATWDGNICINFTAEFLQWLKSTIQEEGTWRIVKRERSSVIEVFKVEDSGTGDIISPAFSAWRTTI
;
A
#
# COMPACT_ATOMS: atom_id res chain seq x y z
N MET A 1 10.42 25.92 -15.83
CA MET A 1 9.84 25.41 -14.57
C MET A 1 10.95 25.38 -13.54
N ASP A 2 10.80 26.12 -12.44
CA ASP A 2 11.74 26.05 -11.32
C ASP A 2 11.61 24.68 -10.65
N ARG A 3 12.70 23.90 -10.64
CA ARG A 3 12.72 22.55 -10.08
C ARG A 3 13.38 22.58 -8.72
N LYS A 4 12.67 22.13 -7.69
CA LYS A 4 13.25 21.89 -6.37
C LYS A 4 13.72 20.44 -6.28
N VAL A 5 14.81 20.22 -5.57
CA VAL A 5 15.47 18.91 -5.47
C VAL A 5 15.64 18.55 -4.00
N PHE A 6 15.33 17.30 -3.67
CA PHE A 6 15.60 16.70 -2.37
C PHE A 6 16.56 15.52 -2.54
N ASP A 7 17.72 15.58 -1.90
CA ASP A 7 18.71 14.50 -1.99
C ASP A 7 18.37 13.32 -1.09
N ILE A 8 18.38 12.13 -1.66
CA ILE A 8 18.32 10.84 -0.95
C ILE A 8 19.71 10.47 -0.43
N GLN A 9 20.76 10.91 -1.12
CA GLN A 9 22.15 10.65 -0.75
C GLN A 9 22.86 11.92 -0.25
N PRO A 10 23.85 11.81 0.64
CA PRO A 10 24.26 10.57 1.31
C PRO A 10 23.23 10.11 2.35
N ILE A 11 22.90 8.80 2.34
CA ILE A 11 21.97 8.17 3.30
C ILE A 11 22.33 8.50 4.75
N GLY A 12 23.62 8.74 5.03
CA GLY A 12 24.07 9.01 6.38
C GLY A 12 23.52 10.28 7.04
N ARG A 13 22.91 11.18 6.26
CA ARG A 13 22.13 12.31 6.78
C ARG A 13 20.96 11.87 7.65
N PHE A 14 20.42 10.67 7.41
CA PHE A 14 19.25 10.14 8.10
C PHE A 14 19.61 9.16 9.23
N TYR A 15 20.90 9.01 9.56
CA TYR A 15 21.33 8.24 10.74
C TYR A 15 20.91 8.93 12.03
N GLY A 16 20.59 8.13 13.04
CA GLY A 16 20.35 8.63 14.40
C GLY A 16 19.10 8.04 15.02
N ALA A 17 18.57 8.76 16.02
CA ALA A 17 17.30 8.42 16.63
C ALA A 17 16.17 8.50 15.59
N SER A 18 15.23 7.57 15.68
CA SER A 18 14.07 7.56 14.80
C SER A 18 13.16 8.74 15.08
N ALA A 19 12.65 9.39 14.03
CA ALA A 19 11.66 10.43 14.14
C ALA A 19 10.40 9.90 14.85
N ALA A 20 9.70 10.79 15.56
CA ALA A 20 8.47 10.42 16.25
C ALA A 20 7.42 9.92 15.23
N ILE A 21 6.77 8.81 15.55
CA ILE A 21 5.67 8.25 14.76
C ILE A 21 4.45 8.15 15.65
N ARG A 22 3.30 8.59 15.15
CA ARG A 22 2.01 8.25 15.77
C ARG A 22 1.52 6.94 15.17
N ARG A 23 1.03 6.04 16.03
CA ARG A 23 0.44 4.79 15.56
C ARG A 23 -0.76 5.11 14.63
N PRO A 24 -0.85 4.50 13.44
CA PRO A 24 -2.02 4.65 12.58
C PRO A 24 -3.28 4.20 13.33
N LYS A 25 -4.35 5.00 13.23
CA LYS A 25 -5.68 4.67 13.73
C LYS A 25 -6.67 4.76 12.58
N GLU A 26 -7.47 3.72 12.36
CA GLU A 26 -8.58 3.77 11.41
C GLU A 26 -9.57 4.84 11.87
N ILE A 27 -9.94 5.74 10.95
CA ILE A 27 -10.92 6.81 11.17
C ILE A 27 -12.18 6.61 10.32
N SER A 28 -12.06 5.89 9.21
CA SER A 28 -13.15 5.51 8.32
C SER A 28 -12.72 4.33 7.43
N CYS A 29 -13.65 3.75 6.69
CA CYS A 29 -13.38 2.67 5.74
C CYS A 29 -14.41 2.66 4.60
N PHE A 30 -14.05 2.00 3.52
CA PHE A 30 -14.93 1.73 2.38
C PHE A 30 -14.57 0.40 1.75
N SER A 31 -15.45 -0.09 0.88
CA SER A 31 -15.33 -1.37 0.21
C SER A 31 -15.61 -1.23 -1.29
N TYR A 32 -14.88 -1.98 -2.11
CA TYR A 32 -15.30 -2.32 -3.47
C TYR A 32 -15.88 -3.73 -3.46
N ASP A 33 -17.00 -3.96 -4.13
CA ASP A 33 -17.61 -5.30 -4.24
C ASP A 33 -17.00 -6.14 -5.37
N ASP A 34 -17.58 -7.32 -5.63
CA ASP A 34 -17.10 -8.25 -6.66
C ASP A 34 -17.18 -7.70 -8.09
N ASN A 35 -17.93 -6.62 -8.31
CA ASN A 35 -18.03 -5.89 -9.58
C ASN A 35 -17.14 -4.63 -9.60
N HIS A 36 -16.40 -4.37 -8.53
CA HIS A 36 -15.61 -3.16 -8.29
C HIS A 36 -16.48 -1.90 -8.13
N GLU A 37 -17.70 -2.03 -7.61
CA GLU A 37 -18.54 -0.89 -7.27
C GLU A 37 -18.22 -0.40 -5.85
N PHE A 38 -18.14 0.92 -5.67
CA PHE A 38 -17.79 1.56 -4.40
C PHE A 38 -18.97 1.55 -3.42
N HIS A 39 -18.68 1.18 -2.17
CA HIS A 39 -19.61 1.20 -1.04
C HIS A 39 -18.92 1.76 0.20
N LEU A 40 -19.59 2.63 0.95
CA LEU A 40 -19.12 3.03 2.27
C LEU A 40 -19.24 1.85 3.25
N GLY A 41 -18.28 1.76 4.18
CA GLY A 41 -18.26 0.71 5.20
C GLY A 41 -17.50 -0.55 4.79
N GLU A 42 -17.87 -1.67 5.40
CA GLU A 42 -17.02 -2.86 5.52
C GLU A 42 -17.57 -4.12 4.81
N SER A 43 -18.40 -3.95 3.79
CA SER A 43 -19.06 -5.05 3.08
C SER A 43 -18.10 -6.07 2.46
N SER A 44 -16.88 -5.66 2.13
CA SER A 44 -15.85 -6.53 1.54
C SER A 44 -14.80 -7.02 2.53
N LEU A 45 -15.00 -6.82 3.83
CA LEU A 45 -14.09 -7.29 4.87
C LEU A 45 -13.97 -8.83 4.86
N LYS A 46 -12.74 -9.33 4.86
CA LYS A 46 -12.42 -10.77 4.91
C LYS A 46 -11.75 -11.15 6.22
N TYR A 47 -11.83 -12.44 6.54
CA TYR A 47 -11.28 -13.03 7.75
C TYR A 47 -10.18 -14.02 7.40
N TYR A 48 -9.01 -13.89 8.03
CA TYR A 48 -7.92 -14.83 7.80
C TYR A 48 -8.29 -16.21 8.33
N TYR A 49 -8.11 -17.22 7.49
CA TYR A 49 -8.20 -18.62 7.87
C TYR A 49 -7.20 -19.43 7.08
N THR A 50 -6.28 -20.08 7.78
CA THR A 50 -5.13 -20.76 7.20
C THR A 50 -5.51 -21.68 6.02
N PRO A 51 -4.76 -21.64 4.90
CA PRO A 51 -4.94 -22.60 3.81
C PRO A 51 -4.44 -23.98 4.21
N HIS A 52 -4.92 -25.01 3.51
CA HIS A 52 -4.31 -26.34 3.55
C HIS A 52 -2.99 -26.34 2.77
N LEU A 53 -2.01 -27.12 3.23
CA LEU A 53 -0.70 -27.25 2.57
C LEU A 53 -0.39 -28.70 2.21
N PRO A 54 0.32 -28.95 1.10
CA PRO A 54 0.79 -27.96 0.12
C PRO A 54 -0.37 -27.35 -0.69
N ALA A 55 -0.27 -26.07 -1.05
CA ALA A 55 -1.29 -25.37 -1.84
C ALA A 55 -0.79 -25.02 -3.23
N ASP A 56 -1.54 -25.40 -4.28
CA ASP A 56 -1.22 -25.05 -5.66
C ASP A 56 -1.82 -23.69 -6.06
N LEU A 57 -0.95 -22.69 -6.21
CA LEU A 57 -1.37 -21.34 -6.58
C LEU A 57 -1.73 -21.18 -8.06
N ASN A 58 -1.55 -22.19 -8.91
CA ASN A 58 -1.90 -22.11 -10.33
C ASN A 58 -3.38 -22.42 -10.59
N ARG A 59 -4.06 -23.07 -9.63
CA ARG A 59 -5.43 -23.58 -9.81
C ARG A 59 -6.43 -22.45 -10.04
N GLY A 60 -7.04 -22.43 -11.23
CA GLY A 60 -8.04 -21.44 -11.64
C GLY A 60 -7.47 -20.23 -12.38
N PHE A 61 -6.21 -20.26 -12.83
CA PHE A 61 -5.60 -19.14 -13.56
C PHE A 61 -6.37 -18.80 -14.86
N GLU A 62 -6.88 -19.80 -15.57
CA GLU A 62 -7.61 -19.63 -16.83
C GLU A 62 -8.97 -18.92 -16.65
N SER A 63 -9.55 -19.00 -15.44
CA SER A 63 -10.83 -18.36 -15.10
C SER A 63 -10.65 -17.10 -14.25
N PHE A 64 -9.43 -16.57 -14.15
CA PHE A 64 -9.13 -15.40 -13.32
C PHE A 64 -9.95 -14.17 -13.75
N GLN A 65 -10.77 -13.65 -12.84
CA GLN A 65 -11.52 -12.42 -13.02
C GLN A 65 -10.65 -11.24 -12.60
N LYS A 66 -9.91 -10.69 -13.55
CA LYS A 66 -8.96 -9.60 -13.32
C LYS A 66 -9.61 -8.23 -13.46
N LEU A 67 -9.39 -7.35 -12.48
CA LEU A 67 -9.70 -5.92 -12.56
C LEU A 67 -8.87 -5.24 -13.66
N ASP A 68 -9.52 -4.42 -14.49
CA ASP A 68 -8.85 -3.49 -15.38
C ASP A 68 -8.53 -2.20 -14.62
N ASP A 69 -7.26 -2.02 -14.28
CA ASP A 69 -6.75 -0.93 -13.46
C ASP A 69 -6.00 0.15 -14.29
N SER A 70 -6.39 0.26 -15.57
CA SER A 70 -5.86 1.25 -16.52
C SER A 70 -6.48 2.64 -16.37
N ALA A 71 -7.72 2.69 -15.85
CA ALA A 71 -8.41 3.93 -15.56
C ALA A 71 -7.67 4.76 -14.50
N ASP A 72 -7.93 6.07 -14.53
CA ASP A 72 -7.48 6.98 -13.48
C ASP A 72 -8.55 7.06 -12.41
N GLU A 73 -8.30 6.43 -11.26
CA GLU A 73 -9.22 6.41 -10.11
C GLU A 73 -9.00 7.63 -9.19
N HIS A 74 -7.98 8.44 -9.48
CA HIS A 74 -7.60 9.63 -8.71
C HIS A 74 -7.58 9.34 -7.19
N LEU A 75 -8.07 10.28 -6.38
CA LEU A 75 -8.32 10.08 -4.94
C LEU A 75 -9.80 9.83 -4.65
N ASP A 76 -10.63 9.56 -5.66
CA ASP A 76 -12.09 9.71 -5.58
C ASP A 76 -12.71 8.96 -4.40
N ALA A 77 -12.50 7.64 -4.31
CA ALA A 77 -13.03 6.83 -3.21
C ALA A 77 -12.50 7.25 -1.82
N LEU A 78 -11.25 7.72 -1.74
CA LEU A 78 -10.68 8.26 -0.51
C LEU A 78 -11.35 9.58 -0.12
N LEU A 79 -11.54 10.48 -1.08
CA LEU A 79 -12.17 11.78 -0.86
C LEU A 79 -13.66 11.63 -0.52
N ASP A 80 -14.37 10.72 -1.18
CA ASP A 80 -15.77 10.42 -0.87
C ASP A 80 -15.92 9.85 0.53
N THR A 81 -15.01 8.97 0.95
CA THR A 81 -14.98 8.41 2.31
C THR A 81 -14.65 9.47 3.37
N ILE A 82 -13.72 10.38 3.07
CA ILE A 82 -13.39 11.51 3.97
C ILE A 82 -14.57 12.48 4.04
N MET A 83 -15.20 12.81 2.91
CA MET A 83 -16.39 13.66 2.86
C MET A 83 -17.51 13.10 3.71
N ALA A 84 -17.81 11.80 3.59
CA ALA A 84 -18.82 11.13 4.41
C ALA A 84 -18.49 11.21 5.91
N LEU A 85 -17.21 11.03 6.29
CA LEU A 85 -16.76 11.19 7.68
C LEU A 85 -16.93 12.63 8.17
N GLU A 86 -16.59 13.62 7.36
CA GLU A 86 -16.73 15.04 7.72
C GLU A 86 -18.19 15.47 7.86
N GLN A 87 -19.08 14.89 7.03
CA GLN A 87 -20.53 15.09 7.13
C GLN A 87 -21.09 14.50 8.42
N ASP A 88 -20.70 13.27 8.77
CA ASP A 88 -21.16 12.60 10.00
C ASP A 88 -20.64 13.29 11.26
N THR A 89 -19.40 13.78 11.24
CA THR A 89 -18.77 14.41 12.41
C THR A 89 -18.95 15.92 12.48
N GLU A 90 -19.52 16.54 11.44
CA GLU A 90 -19.62 18.00 11.26
C GLU A 90 -18.27 18.72 11.45
N ASN A 91 -17.16 18.04 11.15
CA ASN A 91 -15.81 18.57 11.36
C ASN A 91 -14.88 18.16 10.23
N LYS A 92 -14.07 19.11 9.75
CA LYS A 92 -13.02 18.85 8.78
C LYS A 92 -11.98 17.86 9.33
N CYS A 93 -11.62 16.87 8.52
CA CYS A 93 -10.54 15.95 8.83
C CYS A 93 -9.18 16.66 8.71
N GLU A 94 -8.61 17.05 9.85
CA GLU A 94 -7.32 17.75 9.87
C GLU A 94 -6.13 16.84 9.53
N ALA A 95 -5.51 17.11 8.38
CA ALA A 95 -4.24 16.53 7.94
C ALA A 95 -3.39 17.56 7.19
N ASP A 96 -2.07 17.39 7.24
CA ASP A 96 -1.15 18.15 6.38
C ASP A 96 -1.09 17.53 4.98
N ILE A 97 -1.22 16.19 4.89
CA ILE A 97 -1.18 15.45 3.63
C ILE A 97 -2.25 14.36 3.62
N ILE A 98 -2.96 14.24 2.49
CA ILE A 98 -3.93 13.18 2.19
C ILE A 98 -3.49 12.43 0.94
N THR A 99 -3.39 11.10 1.01
CA THR A 99 -2.89 10.29 -0.12
C THR A 99 -3.22 8.81 0.02
N TRP A 100 -3.00 8.03 -1.03
CA TRP A 100 -2.98 6.58 -0.98
C TRP A 100 -1.71 6.03 -0.30
N ARG A 101 -1.85 4.92 0.43
CA ARG A 101 -0.75 4.17 1.06
C ARG A 101 0.36 3.83 0.09
N GLY A 102 0.01 3.54 -1.17
CA GLY A 102 0.98 3.25 -2.22
C GLY A 102 2.00 4.38 -2.43
N MET A 103 1.56 5.65 -2.35
CA MET A 103 2.45 6.81 -2.52
C MET A 103 3.41 6.92 -1.34
N MET A 104 2.88 6.82 -0.12
CA MET A 104 3.71 6.84 1.09
C MET A 104 4.68 5.66 1.15
N THR A 105 4.31 4.49 0.63
CA THR A 105 5.21 3.32 0.53
C THR A 105 6.39 3.62 -0.39
N LYS A 106 6.15 4.26 -1.55
CA LYS A 106 7.20 4.66 -2.49
C LYS A 106 8.17 5.67 -1.87
N ILE A 107 7.65 6.66 -1.15
CA ILE A 107 8.46 7.65 -0.41
C ILE A 107 9.26 6.96 0.71
N LEU A 108 8.60 6.20 1.57
CA LEU A 108 9.20 5.55 2.75
C LEU A 108 10.36 4.63 2.40
N THR A 109 10.28 3.98 1.25
CA THR A 109 11.29 3.01 0.80
C THR A 109 12.31 3.59 -0.17
N ALA A 110 12.17 4.85 -0.59
CA ALA A 110 13.05 5.50 -1.56
C ALA A 110 14.55 5.44 -1.24
N PRO A 111 15.01 5.48 0.04
CA PRO A 111 16.43 5.36 0.37
C PRO A 111 17.08 4.04 -0.02
N PHE A 112 16.29 2.97 -0.08
CA PHE A 112 16.79 1.61 -0.35
C PHE A 112 16.19 0.97 -1.61
N ASP A 113 15.20 1.63 -2.23
CA ASP A 113 14.63 1.22 -3.50
C ASP A 113 15.21 2.02 -4.67
N ASN A 114 16.40 1.59 -5.11
CA ASN A 114 17.07 2.17 -6.27
C ASN A 114 16.60 1.58 -7.60
N MET A 115 15.81 0.51 -7.58
CA MET A 115 15.38 -0.18 -8.81
C MET A 115 14.08 0.38 -9.38
N ASN A 116 13.24 1.00 -8.54
CA ASN A 116 11.97 1.56 -9.00
C ASN A 116 11.99 3.09 -8.99
N GLY A 117 11.45 3.67 -10.07
CA GLY A 117 11.05 5.06 -10.12
C GLY A 117 9.60 5.25 -9.68
N PHE A 118 9.22 6.50 -9.47
CA PHE A 118 7.83 6.88 -9.28
C PHE A 118 7.57 8.31 -9.77
N GLU A 119 6.33 8.55 -10.11
CA GLU A 119 5.81 9.86 -10.49
C GLU A 119 4.44 10.06 -9.84
N MET A 120 4.25 11.20 -9.19
CA MET A 120 3.04 11.54 -8.43
C MET A 120 2.60 12.96 -8.78
N ASN A 121 1.28 13.19 -8.81
CA ASN A 121 0.73 14.53 -8.85
C ASN A 121 0.43 15.00 -7.43
N ALA A 122 0.57 16.30 -7.18
CA ALA A 122 0.20 16.90 -5.91
C ALA A 122 -0.47 18.27 -6.10
N THR A 123 -1.41 18.61 -5.21
CA THR A 123 -2.00 19.95 -5.16
C THR A 123 -2.21 20.39 -3.72
N LEU A 124 -2.09 21.71 -3.46
CA LEU A 124 -2.41 22.30 -2.17
C LEU A 124 -3.84 22.83 -2.20
N TYR A 125 -4.70 22.29 -1.36
CA TYR A 125 -6.10 22.71 -1.24
C TYR A 125 -6.47 22.89 0.22
N GLN A 126 -6.89 24.10 0.58
CA GLN A 126 -7.28 24.49 1.95
C GLN A 126 -6.28 24.07 3.04
N GLY A 127 -4.99 24.30 2.81
CA GLY A 127 -3.92 24.00 3.76
C GLY A 127 -3.49 22.53 3.84
N THR A 128 -4.04 21.66 3.01
CA THR A 128 -3.69 20.23 2.93
C THR A 128 -3.12 19.90 1.55
N ILE A 129 -2.01 19.16 1.50
CA ILE A 129 -1.44 18.66 0.24
C ILE A 129 -2.08 17.32 -0.08
N PHE A 130 -2.69 17.21 -1.25
CA PHE A 130 -3.24 15.97 -1.77
C PHE A 130 -2.25 15.38 -2.75
N ILE A 131 -1.96 14.08 -2.65
CA ILE A 131 -0.98 13.41 -3.50
C ILE A 131 -1.62 12.16 -4.10
N GLU A 132 -1.54 12.01 -5.40
CA GLU A 132 -2.01 10.83 -6.14
C GLU A 132 -0.91 10.24 -7.04
N GLU A 133 -1.14 9.03 -7.55
CA GLU A 133 -0.25 8.45 -8.54
C GLU A 133 -0.40 9.16 -9.89
N ASN A 134 0.70 9.37 -10.61
CA ASN A 134 0.57 9.76 -12.01
C ASN A 134 0.16 8.54 -12.85
N ASN A 135 -1.11 8.47 -13.24
CA ASN A 135 -1.67 7.32 -13.96
C ASN A 135 -0.98 7.03 -15.31
N SER A 136 -0.61 8.07 -16.05
CA SER A 136 0.13 7.90 -17.31
C SER A 136 1.50 7.24 -17.12
N TYR A 137 2.25 7.66 -16.10
CA TYR A 137 3.51 7.02 -15.73
C TYR A 137 3.29 5.58 -15.25
N LYS A 138 2.28 5.34 -14.39
CA LYS A 138 1.88 4.00 -13.92
C LYS A 138 1.64 3.05 -15.10
N ASN A 139 0.82 3.46 -16.05
CA ASN A 139 0.44 2.66 -17.22
C ASN A 139 1.63 2.42 -18.15
N GLU A 140 2.52 3.41 -18.32
CA GLU A 140 3.76 3.21 -19.08
C GLU A 140 4.68 2.18 -18.43
N GLN A 141 4.88 2.25 -17.11
CA GLN A 141 5.71 1.28 -16.39
C GLN A 141 5.12 -0.15 -16.48
N LYS A 142 3.80 -0.29 -16.37
CA LYS A 142 3.11 -1.59 -16.58
C LYS A 142 3.35 -2.14 -17.98
N ARG A 143 3.25 -1.30 -19.01
CA ARG A 143 3.50 -1.67 -20.40
C ARG A 143 4.95 -2.13 -20.61
N ILE A 144 5.92 -1.40 -20.05
CA ILE A 144 7.33 -1.77 -20.10
C ILE A 144 7.55 -3.13 -19.44
N GLN A 145 7.01 -3.34 -18.23
CA GLN A 145 7.15 -4.61 -17.50
C GLN A 145 6.56 -5.79 -18.27
N LYS A 146 5.34 -5.65 -18.81
CA LYS A 146 4.67 -6.69 -19.59
C LYS A 146 5.46 -7.11 -20.84
N ASN A 147 6.21 -6.17 -21.42
CA ASN A 147 7.03 -6.42 -22.61
C ASN A 147 8.43 -7.01 -22.29
N GLN A 148 8.82 -7.12 -21.01
CA GLN A 148 10.09 -7.73 -20.63
C GLN A 148 10.06 -9.25 -20.84
N ARG A 149 11.08 -9.77 -21.53
CA ARG A 149 11.23 -11.23 -21.73
C ARG A 149 11.63 -11.89 -20.42
N MET A 150 10.81 -12.84 -19.98
CA MET A 150 11.13 -13.67 -18.83
C MET A 150 12.27 -14.64 -19.17
N PRO A 151 13.20 -14.92 -18.22
CA PRO A 151 14.19 -15.98 -18.40
C PRO A 151 13.52 -17.33 -18.69
N PRO A 152 14.14 -18.19 -19.52
CA PRO A 152 13.62 -19.53 -19.79
C PRO A 152 13.36 -20.30 -18.48
N GLY A 153 12.20 -20.94 -18.39
CA GLY A 153 11.78 -21.73 -17.21
C GLY A 153 11.19 -20.92 -16.06
N MET A 154 11.06 -19.59 -16.15
CA MET A 154 10.29 -18.80 -15.18
C MET A 154 8.82 -18.69 -15.60
N ALA A 155 7.93 -18.68 -14.60
CA ALA A 155 6.53 -18.33 -14.76
C ALA A 155 6.36 -16.93 -15.38
N SER A 156 5.26 -16.72 -16.11
CA SER A 156 4.93 -15.40 -16.65
C SER A 156 4.68 -14.40 -15.53
N GLN A 157 4.86 -13.11 -15.81
CA GLN A 157 4.55 -12.06 -14.83
C GLN A 157 3.06 -12.08 -14.42
N GLU A 158 2.17 -12.38 -15.36
CA GLU A 158 0.73 -12.48 -15.12
C GLU A 158 0.41 -13.64 -14.15
N LEU A 159 1.05 -14.80 -14.33
CA LEU A 159 0.89 -15.93 -13.41
C LEU A 159 1.49 -15.63 -12.03
N MET A 160 2.64 -14.96 -11.97
CA MET A 160 3.24 -14.57 -10.69
C MET A 160 2.40 -13.55 -9.92
N ALA A 161 1.70 -12.66 -10.62
CA ALA A 161 0.75 -11.74 -10.01
C ALA A 161 -0.49 -12.49 -9.51
N TYR A 162 -1.04 -13.41 -10.32
CA TYR A 162 -2.16 -14.26 -9.95
C TYR A 162 -1.92 -15.06 -8.66
N TRP A 163 -0.71 -15.57 -8.46
CA TRP A 163 -0.35 -16.32 -7.25
C TRP A 163 -0.60 -15.53 -5.94
N GLY A 164 -0.52 -14.19 -5.95
CA GLY A 164 -0.92 -13.37 -4.81
C GLY A 164 -2.41 -13.51 -4.51
N TYR A 165 -3.25 -13.19 -5.49
CA TYR A 165 -4.70 -13.26 -5.37
C TYR A 165 -5.22 -14.67 -5.10
N LYS A 166 -4.58 -15.71 -5.68
CA LYS A 166 -4.93 -17.10 -5.36
C LYS A 166 -4.61 -17.42 -3.90
N PHE A 167 -3.46 -16.96 -3.39
CA PHE A 167 -3.08 -17.17 -2.00
C PHE A 167 -4.05 -16.46 -1.04
N GLU A 168 -4.48 -15.25 -1.36
CA GLU A 168 -5.56 -14.56 -0.63
C GLU A 168 -6.85 -15.38 -0.66
N THR A 169 -7.32 -15.78 -1.85
CA THR A 169 -8.57 -16.56 -2.02
C THR A 169 -8.60 -17.81 -1.13
N ILE A 170 -7.51 -18.57 -1.04
CA ILE A 170 -7.45 -19.80 -0.24
C ILE A 170 -7.15 -19.58 1.24
N SER A 171 -6.74 -18.36 1.62
CA SER A 171 -6.36 -18.01 2.99
C SER A 171 -7.41 -17.15 3.71
N LEU A 172 -8.53 -16.86 3.05
CA LEU A 172 -9.56 -15.94 3.55
C LEU A 172 -10.94 -16.62 3.60
N LEU A 173 -11.80 -16.08 4.46
CA LEU A 173 -13.25 -16.36 4.56
C LEU A 173 -14.03 -15.05 4.40
N ASN A 174 -15.27 -15.16 3.91
CA ASN A 174 -16.17 -14.01 3.75
C ASN A 174 -16.82 -13.56 5.06
N GLN A 175 -16.78 -14.40 6.08
CA GLN A 175 -17.34 -14.17 7.40
C GLN A 175 -16.50 -14.91 8.45
N PRO A 176 -16.70 -14.68 9.76
CA PRO A 176 -15.96 -15.40 10.80
C PRO A 176 -16.10 -16.93 10.66
N TRP A 177 -15.17 -17.66 11.27
CA TRP A 177 -15.13 -19.12 11.17
C TRP A 177 -16.42 -19.80 11.66
N ASP A 178 -16.98 -19.38 12.79
CA ASP A 178 -18.14 -20.02 13.44
C ASP A 178 -19.38 -20.16 12.53
N PRO A 179 -19.82 -19.11 11.81
CA PRO A 179 -20.93 -19.23 10.85
C PRO A 179 -20.54 -19.85 9.49
N THR A 180 -19.25 -20.07 9.20
CA THR A 180 -18.81 -20.52 7.87
C THR A 180 -19.04 -22.03 7.68
N PRO A 181 -19.82 -22.46 6.67
CA PRO A 181 -20.02 -23.88 6.40
C PRO A 181 -18.72 -24.60 6.05
N ARG A 182 -18.55 -25.82 6.56
CA ARG A 182 -17.35 -26.63 6.29
C ARG A 182 -17.06 -26.82 4.79
N GLN A 183 -18.11 -26.99 3.98
CA GLN A 183 -17.98 -27.13 2.53
C GLN A 183 -17.38 -25.87 1.88
N GLU A 184 -17.70 -24.67 2.39
CA GLU A 184 -17.11 -23.43 1.90
C GLU A 184 -15.61 -23.37 2.25
N ILE A 185 -15.25 -23.70 3.50
CA ILE A 185 -13.85 -23.70 3.97
C ILE A 185 -12.99 -24.67 3.14
N GLU A 186 -13.47 -25.90 2.95
CA GLU A 186 -12.75 -26.97 2.23
C GLU A 186 -12.76 -26.76 0.71
N GLY A 187 -13.76 -26.05 0.17
CA GLY A 187 -13.91 -25.78 -1.26
C GLY A 187 -13.11 -24.59 -1.79
N ARG A 188 -12.38 -23.85 -0.95
CA ARG A 188 -11.71 -22.58 -1.33
C ARG A 188 -10.70 -22.72 -2.48
N GLU A 189 -10.07 -23.88 -2.62
CA GLU A 189 -9.14 -24.13 -3.73
C GLU A 189 -9.84 -24.12 -5.11
N GLU A 190 -11.14 -24.37 -5.17
CA GLU A 190 -11.93 -24.35 -6.41
C GLU A 190 -12.57 -23.00 -6.70
N LEU A 191 -12.50 -22.04 -5.77
CA LEU A 191 -13.08 -20.73 -5.96
C LEU A 191 -12.41 -20.02 -7.14
N VAL A 192 -13.26 -19.37 -7.94
CA VAL A 192 -12.81 -18.44 -8.97
C VAL A 192 -12.16 -17.26 -8.27
N VAL A 193 -10.91 -16.98 -8.65
CA VAL A 193 -10.17 -15.85 -8.10
C VAL A 193 -10.69 -14.56 -8.76
N ASN A 194 -10.99 -13.58 -7.92
CA ASN A 194 -11.42 -12.24 -8.31
C ASN A 194 -10.62 -11.23 -7.47
N ASN A 195 -10.01 -10.22 -8.11
CA ASN A 195 -9.27 -9.16 -7.42
C ASN A 195 -9.96 -7.78 -7.49
N LYS A 196 -11.27 -7.76 -7.79
CA LYS A 196 -12.08 -6.54 -7.82
C LYS A 196 -12.57 -6.11 -6.44
N ALA A 197 -12.97 -7.09 -5.63
CA ALA A 197 -13.46 -6.83 -4.28
C ALA A 197 -12.29 -6.47 -3.36
N GLN A 198 -12.43 -5.35 -2.65
CA GLN A 198 -11.37 -4.80 -1.81
C GLN A 198 -11.97 -4.16 -0.56
N TYR A 199 -11.32 -4.33 0.58
CA TYR A 199 -11.61 -3.56 1.78
C TYR A 199 -10.50 -2.54 2.01
N CYS A 200 -10.88 -1.27 2.15
CA CYS A 200 -9.94 -0.16 2.31
C CYS A 200 -10.12 0.53 3.66
N SER A 201 -9.03 0.56 4.44
CA SER A 201 -8.94 1.31 5.69
C SER A 201 -8.45 2.73 5.40
N VAL A 202 -9.11 3.73 5.97
CA VAL A 202 -8.64 5.13 5.99
C VAL A 202 -8.10 5.42 7.38
N VAL A 203 -6.79 5.62 7.49
CA VAL A 203 -6.10 5.83 8.76
C VAL A 203 -5.60 7.25 8.94
N ARG A 204 -5.62 7.74 10.17
CA ARG A 204 -4.89 8.94 10.60
C ARG A 204 -3.59 8.54 11.29
N THR A 205 -2.50 9.20 10.91
CA THR A 205 -1.16 8.95 11.48
C THR A 205 -0.31 10.23 11.46
N ALA A 206 0.93 10.15 11.92
CA ALA A 206 1.92 11.21 11.74
C ALA A 206 3.34 10.64 11.70
N ILE A 207 4.19 11.25 10.86
CA ILE A 207 5.62 10.96 10.78
C ILE A 207 6.37 12.28 11.00
N GLY A 208 7.22 12.32 12.03
CA GLY A 208 7.83 13.56 12.50
C GLY A 208 6.76 14.56 12.95
N ARG A 209 6.73 15.73 12.31
CA ARG A 209 5.75 16.80 12.58
C ARG A 209 4.61 16.85 11.57
N THR A 210 4.57 15.92 10.61
CA THR A 210 3.58 15.92 9.54
C THR A 210 2.41 15.00 9.89
N LYS A 211 1.19 15.55 9.98
CA LYS A 211 -0.06 14.80 10.14
C LYS A 211 -0.50 14.22 8.79
N LEU A 212 -0.80 12.94 8.73
CA LEU A 212 -1.18 12.23 7.50
C LEU A 212 -2.57 11.61 7.65
N VAL A 213 -3.34 11.61 6.57
CA VAL A 213 -4.45 10.68 6.36
C VAL A 213 -4.13 9.84 5.13
N ILE A 214 -4.22 8.53 5.31
CA ILE A 214 -3.78 7.55 4.31
C ILE A 214 -4.90 6.55 4.09
N GLY A 215 -5.34 6.40 2.85
CA GLY A 215 -6.22 5.30 2.44
C GLY A 215 -5.42 4.11 1.92
N GLY A 216 -5.85 2.88 2.18
CA GLY A 216 -5.29 1.72 1.52
C GLY A 216 -5.99 0.42 1.83
N GLU A 217 -5.88 -0.51 0.89
CA GLU A 217 -6.38 -1.88 1.00
C GLU A 217 -5.72 -2.63 2.16
N VAL A 218 -6.53 -3.43 2.87
CA VAL A 218 -6.10 -4.38 3.90
C VAL A 218 -6.71 -5.74 3.55
N ASP A 219 -5.88 -6.79 3.50
CA ASP A 219 -6.30 -8.09 2.96
C ASP A 219 -7.34 -8.79 3.86
N ALA A 220 -7.16 -8.73 5.19
CA ALA A 220 -8.11 -9.33 6.14
C ALA A 220 -7.94 -8.90 7.59
N ILE A 221 -8.88 -9.34 8.43
CA ILE A 221 -8.76 -9.35 9.89
C ILE A 221 -8.43 -10.74 10.43
N TRP A 222 -7.66 -10.79 11.50
CA TRP A 222 -7.29 -12.05 12.17
C TRP A 222 -8.46 -12.68 12.92
N ASP A 223 -9.28 -11.84 13.55
CA ASP A 223 -10.34 -12.24 14.48
C ASP A 223 -11.64 -11.46 14.21
N ARG A 224 -11.79 -10.27 14.80
CA ARG A 224 -12.96 -9.40 14.68
C ARG A 224 -12.56 -7.95 14.94
N LYS A 225 -13.35 -7.01 14.42
CA LYS A 225 -13.17 -5.61 14.81
C LYS A 225 -13.48 -5.45 16.31
N PRO A 226 -12.69 -4.62 17.01
CA PRO A 226 -12.94 -4.34 18.41
C PRO A 226 -14.22 -3.50 18.58
N ASP A 227 -14.95 -3.71 19.68
CA ASP A 227 -16.15 -2.93 19.99
C ASP A 227 -15.82 -1.45 20.23
N ARG A 228 -14.63 -1.19 20.79
CA ARG A 228 -14.13 0.16 21.01
C ARG A 228 -13.25 0.56 19.84
N LYS A 229 -13.62 1.65 19.16
CA LYS A 229 -12.85 2.22 18.03
C LYS A 229 -11.39 2.59 18.38
N GLU A 230 -11.09 2.78 19.67
CA GLU A 230 -9.74 3.13 20.15
C GLU A 230 -8.81 1.92 20.27
N ASP A 231 -9.37 0.71 20.37
CA ASP A 231 -8.60 -0.50 20.52
C ASP A 231 -8.00 -0.90 19.16
N PRO A 232 -6.79 -1.49 19.15
CA PRO A 232 -6.13 -1.83 17.90
C PRO A 232 -6.86 -2.95 17.17
N ILE A 233 -7.00 -2.78 15.85
CA ILE A 233 -7.54 -3.81 14.97
C ILE A 233 -6.41 -4.80 14.60
N ASN A 234 -6.69 -6.09 14.71
CA ASN A 234 -5.74 -7.16 14.39
C ASN A 234 -5.76 -7.48 12.89
N TRP A 235 -5.36 -6.51 12.08
CA TRP A 235 -5.24 -6.68 10.63
C TRP A 235 -4.19 -7.72 10.24
N VAL A 236 -4.37 -8.30 9.05
CA VAL A 236 -3.48 -9.27 8.43
C VAL A 236 -3.19 -8.85 7.00
N GLU A 237 -1.92 -8.79 6.65
CA GLU A 237 -1.46 -8.69 5.27
C GLU A 237 -1.01 -10.08 4.79
N LEU A 238 -1.40 -10.46 3.58
CA LEU A 238 -1.02 -11.71 2.92
C LEU A 238 0.02 -11.41 1.84
N LYS A 239 1.06 -12.25 1.82
CA LYS A 239 2.13 -12.14 0.83
C LYS A 239 2.58 -13.52 0.39
N THR A 240 3.10 -13.60 -0.82
CA THR A 240 3.79 -14.81 -1.29
C THR A 240 5.25 -14.51 -1.62
N SER A 241 6.13 -15.46 -1.33
CA SER A 241 7.53 -15.38 -1.74
C SER A 241 8.05 -16.72 -2.23
N ALA A 242 9.09 -16.69 -3.07
CA ALA A 242 9.84 -17.89 -3.39
C ALA A 242 10.60 -18.38 -2.14
N GLU A 243 10.83 -19.68 -2.05
CA GLU A 243 11.70 -20.27 -1.03
C GLU A 243 13.10 -19.64 -1.01
N ILE A 244 13.66 -19.57 0.20
CA ILE A 244 15.01 -19.04 0.44
C ILE A 244 15.95 -20.23 0.52
N ARG A 245 16.79 -20.42 -0.50
CA ARG A 245 17.69 -21.58 -0.61
C ARG A 245 19.16 -21.23 -0.39
N ASN A 246 19.49 -19.95 -0.48
CA ASN A 246 20.86 -19.45 -0.41
C ASN A 246 20.87 -17.96 -0.04
N ASP A 247 22.07 -17.42 0.18
CA ASP A 247 22.32 -16.03 0.55
C ASP A 247 21.77 -15.01 -0.47
N ARG A 248 21.83 -15.33 -1.77
CA ARG A 248 21.31 -14.43 -2.81
C ARG A 248 19.79 -14.32 -2.73
N ASP A 249 19.11 -15.42 -2.45
CA ASP A 249 17.65 -15.42 -2.25
C ASP A 249 17.27 -14.71 -0.96
N MET A 250 18.10 -14.81 0.10
CA MET A 250 17.90 -14.03 1.33
C MET A 250 17.94 -12.52 1.05
N VAL A 251 18.93 -12.03 0.30
CA VAL A 251 19.01 -10.59 -0.07
C VAL A 251 17.81 -10.14 -0.92
N LYS A 252 17.28 -11.01 -1.80
CA LYS A 252 16.02 -10.70 -2.54
C LYS A 252 14.83 -10.65 -1.59
N TYR A 253 14.77 -11.57 -0.62
CA TYR A 253 13.70 -11.59 0.36
C TYR A 253 13.74 -10.36 1.26
N GLU A 254 14.91 -9.91 1.71
CA GLU A 254 15.00 -8.67 2.50
C GLU A 254 14.53 -7.44 1.73
N ARG A 255 14.78 -7.37 0.42
CA ARG A 255 14.22 -6.32 -0.44
C ARG A 255 12.70 -6.37 -0.50
N LYS A 256 12.09 -7.56 -0.46
CA LYS A 256 10.63 -7.70 -0.31
C LYS A 256 10.17 -7.31 1.08
N LEU A 257 10.89 -7.71 2.13
CA LEU A 257 10.59 -7.35 3.52
C LEU A 257 10.54 -5.84 3.74
N LEU A 258 11.38 -5.06 3.05
CA LEU A 258 11.27 -3.59 3.07
C LEU A 258 9.88 -3.12 2.62
N LYS A 259 9.36 -3.68 1.52
CA LYS A 259 8.04 -3.33 0.98
C LYS A 259 6.92 -3.86 1.86
N PHE A 260 7.01 -5.11 2.32
CA PHE A 260 6.03 -5.72 3.22
C PHE A 260 5.90 -4.92 4.52
N TRP A 261 7.05 -4.56 5.12
CA TRP A 261 7.11 -3.70 6.28
C TRP A 261 6.48 -2.34 6.00
N ALA A 262 6.93 -1.62 4.96
CA ALA A 262 6.42 -0.28 4.66
C ALA A 262 4.91 -0.27 4.41
N GLN A 263 4.40 -1.21 3.64
CA GLN A 263 2.97 -1.34 3.31
C GLN A 263 2.11 -1.56 4.56
N SER A 264 2.54 -2.48 5.42
CA SER A 264 1.82 -2.88 6.64
C SER A 264 1.93 -1.81 7.73
N PHE A 265 3.15 -1.28 7.93
CA PHE A 265 3.46 -0.26 8.92
C PHE A 265 2.64 1.02 8.73
N LEU A 266 2.46 1.47 7.48
CA LEU A 266 1.75 2.72 7.17
C LEU A 266 0.24 2.64 7.47
N LEU A 267 -0.37 1.46 7.43
CA LEU A 267 -1.78 1.23 7.80
C LEU A 267 -1.94 0.66 9.21
N GLY A 268 -0.84 0.43 9.93
CA GLY A 268 -0.88 -0.13 11.28
C GLY A 268 -1.25 -1.61 11.31
N VAL A 269 -0.99 -2.34 10.23
CA VAL A 269 -1.22 -3.79 10.12
C VAL A 269 -0.14 -4.53 10.93
N PRO A 270 -0.49 -5.22 12.03
CA PRO A 270 0.49 -5.82 12.92
C PRO A 270 1.08 -7.13 12.40
N ARG A 271 0.36 -7.85 11.52
CA ARG A 271 0.70 -9.22 11.12
C ARG A 271 0.80 -9.35 9.60
N ILE A 272 1.83 -10.06 9.15
CA ILE A 272 2.00 -10.46 7.76
C ILE A 272 2.14 -11.98 7.69
N ILE A 273 1.32 -12.65 6.89
CA ILE A 273 1.45 -14.08 6.59
C ILE A 273 2.10 -14.25 5.23
N VAL A 274 3.25 -14.91 5.20
CA VAL A 274 4.01 -15.16 3.97
C VAL A 274 3.90 -16.62 3.56
N GLY A 275 3.23 -16.90 2.44
CA GLY A 275 3.25 -18.20 1.78
C GLY A 275 4.54 -18.39 0.96
N PHE A 276 5.38 -19.34 1.37
CA PHE A 276 6.61 -19.68 0.65
C PHE A 276 6.35 -20.79 -0.36
N ARG A 277 6.54 -20.44 -1.63
CA ARG A 277 6.34 -21.34 -2.77
C ARG A 277 7.63 -21.79 -3.43
N ASP A 278 7.57 -22.94 -4.07
CA ASP A 278 8.58 -23.38 -5.03
C ASP A 278 8.44 -22.65 -6.39
N GLN A 279 9.20 -23.10 -7.38
CA GLN A 279 9.19 -22.51 -8.73
C GLN A 279 7.94 -22.89 -9.53
N GLN A 280 7.26 -23.97 -9.12
CA GLN A 280 6.06 -24.49 -9.74
C GLN A 280 4.81 -23.78 -9.22
N GLY A 281 4.92 -22.89 -8.23
CA GLY A 281 3.76 -22.19 -7.67
C GLY A 281 3.14 -22.89 -6.47
N ILE A 282 3.78 -23.94 -5.94
CA ILE A 282 3.24 -24.70 -4.81
C ILE A 282 3.76 -24.13 -3.50
N VAL A 283 2.86 -23.70 -2.61
CA VAL A 283 3.19 -23.24 -1.26
C VAL A 283 3.40 -24.43 -0.34
N HIS A 284 4.58 -24.51 0.28
CA HIS A 284 4.95 -25.62 1.18
C HIS A 284 4.95 -25.22 2.65
N ARG A 285 5.12 -23.93 2.96
CA ARG A 285 5.11 -23.41 4.34
C ARG A 285 4.63 -21.98 4.42
N LEU A 286 4.12 -21.63 5.59
CA LEU A 286 3.79 -20.26 5.97
C LEU A 286 4.83 -19.72 6.95
N GLU A 287 5.01 -18.41 6.96
CA GLU A 287 5.72 -17.68 8.03
C GLU A 287 4.83 -16.52 8.48
N GLU A 288 4.57 -16.45 9.78
CA GLU A 288 3.98 -15.28 10.41
C GLU A 288 5.08 -14.29 10.79
N LEU A 289 4.93 -13.05 10.36
CA LEU A 289 5.81 -11.94 10.71
C LEU A 289 5.04 -10.90 11.50
N ASP A 290 5.59 -10.49 12.65
CA ASP A 290 5.21 -9.26 13.32
C ASP A 290 5.85 -8.07 12.59
N THR A 291 5.01 -7.18 12.05
CA THR A 291 5.43 -6.00 11.28
C THR A 291 6.46 -5.16 12.04
N ALA A 292 6.27 -4.97 13.35
CA ALA A 292 7.16 -4.14 14.16
C ALA A 292 8.57 -4.73 14.31
N SER A 293 8.68 -6.06 14.27
CA SER A 293 9.95 -6.79 14.41
C SER A 293 10.81 -6.83 13.14
N ILE A 294 10.22 -6.62 11.95
CA ILE A 294 10.87 -6.84 10.65
C ILE A 294 12.19 -6.04 10.51
N PRO A 295 12.25 -4.72 10.78
CA PRO A 295 13.50 -3.97 10.66
C PRO A 295 14.60 -4.52 11.58
N GLY A 296 14.23 -4.92 12.80
CA GLY A 296 15.15 -5.53 13.76
C GLY A 296 15.69 -6.87 13.29
N LYS A 297 14.85 -7.72 12.68
CA LYS A 297 15.23 -9.01 12.11
C LYS A 297 16.24 -8.84 10.97
N VAL A 298 15.97 -7.92 10.03
CA VAL A 298 16.88 -7.61 8.90
C VAL A 298 18.24 -7.11 9.40
N LYS A 299 18.25 -6.26 10.43
CA LYS A 299 19.47 -5.69 11.00
C LYS A 299 20.32 -6.68 11.80
N LYS A 300 19.68 -7.53 12.62
CA LYS A 300 20.39 -8.40 13.58
C LYS A 300 20.73 -9.78 13.05
N VAL A 301 19.82 -10.36 12.26
CA VAL A 301 19.91 -11.76 11.78
C VAL A 301 20.10 -11.81 10.27
N GLY A 302 19.64 -10.77 9.56
CA GLY A 302 19.75 -10.65 8.12
C GLY A 302 21.11 -10.17 7.61
N ARG A 303 21.10 -9.64 6.39
CA ARG A 303 22.23 -9.05 5.68
C ARG A 303 22.24 -7.53 5.76
N ALA A 304 21.39 -6.96 6.62
CA ALA A 304 21.28 -5.53 6.87
C ALA A 304 21.15 -4.70 5.58
N THR A 305 20.35 -5.20 4.61
CA THR A 305 20.21 -4.57 3.29
C THR A 305 19.44 -3.25 3.31
N TRP A 306 18.73 -2.96 4.40
CA TRP A 306 18.03 -1.70 4.65
C TRP A 306 17.91 -1.46 6.17
N ASP A 307 17.65 -0.20 6.55
CA ASP A 307 17.44 0.21 7.94
C ASP A 307 16.13 0.99 8.08
N GLY A 308 15.25 0.53 8.97
CA GLY A 308 13.92 1.14 9.18
C GLY A 308 13.98 2.56 9.75
N ASN A 309 14.97 2.89 10.60
CA ASN A 309 15.11 4.24 11.14
C ASN A 309 15.48 5.23 10.04
N ILE A 310 16.35 4.82 9.11
CA ILE A 310 16.71 5.64 7.95
C ILE A 310 15.47 5.91 7.08
N CYS A 311 14.64 4.90 6.84
CA CYS A 311 13.39 5.06 6.09
C CYS A 311 12.47 6.10 6.76
N ILE A 312 12.29 5.99 8.08
CA ILE A 312 11.42 6.89 8.87
C ILE A 312 11.98 8.32 8.89
N ASN A 313 13.27 8.49 9.16
CA ASN A 313 13.93 9.79 9.24
C ASN A 313 13.93 10.50 7.88
N PHE A 314 14.28 9.77 6.81
CA PHE A 314 14.16 10.26 5.44
C PHE A 314 12.75 10.78 5.16
N THR A 315 11.73 9.99 5.52
CA THR A 315 10.33 10.37 5.28
C THR A 315 9.96 11.61 6.08
N ALA A 316 10.33 11.69 7.35
CA ALA A 316 10.06 12.86 8.19
C ALA A 316 10.65 14.15 7.59
N GLU A 317 11.92 14.11 7.16
CA GLU A 317 12.59 15.24 6.52
C GLU A 317 11.98 15.58 5.16
N PHE A 318 11.72 14.57 4.32
CA PHE A 318 11.12 14.77 3.00
C PHE A 318 9.74 15.42 3.09
N LEU A 319 8.87 14.97 4.00
CA LEU A 319 7.53 15.53 4.14
C LEU A 319 7.56 16.99 4.63
N GLN A 320 8.48 17.34 5.53
CA GLN A 320 8.65 18.73 5.98
C GLN A 320 9.17 19.61 4.84
N TRP A 321 10.15 19.12 4.07
CA TRP A 321 10.66 19.81 2.89
C TRP A 321 9.58 19.99 1.82
N LEU A 322 8.76 18.95 1.58
CA LEU A 322 7.66 19.01 0.61
C LEU A 322 6.64 20.09 0.98
N LYS A 323 6.25 20.18 2.25
CA LYS A 323 5.38 21.24 2.76
C LYS A 323 5.98 22.65 2.61
N SER A 324 7.30 22.78 2.73
CA SER A 324 7.98 24.06 2.48
C SER A 324 8.12 24.40 1.00
N THR A 325 7.93 23.40 0.12
CA THR A 325 8.05 23.54 -1.33
C THR A 325 6.70 23.84 -1.99
N ILE A 326 5.66 23.12 -1.59
CA ILE A 326 4.29 23.28 -2.10
C ILE A 326 3.55 24.22 -1.16
N GLN A 327 3.64 25.52 -1.41
CA GLN A 327 3.01 26.59 -0.61
C GLN A 327 1.91 27.35 -1.34
N GLU A 328 1.71 27.03 -2.61
CA GLU A 328 0.80 27.72 -3.51
C GLU A 328 -0.10 26.72 -4.22
N GLU A 329 -1.26 27.20 -4.66
CA GLU A 329 -2.17 26.47 -5.54
C GLU A 329 -1.50 26.07 -6.86
N GLY A 330 -2.19 25.21 -7.60
CA GLY A 330 -1.72 24.61 -8.83
C GLY A 330 -1.41 23.12 -8.67
N THR A 331 -0.99 22.54 -9.79
CA THR A 331 -0.64 21.13 -9.89
C THR A 331 0.86 20.99 -9.89
N TRP A 332 1.38 20.12 -9.04
CA TRP A 332 2.80 19.83 -8.86
C TRP A 332 3.11 18.39 -9.23
N ARG A 333 4.35 18.16 -9.64
CA ARG A 333 4.85 16.84 -10.01
C ARG A 333 6.01 16.46 -9.08
N ILE A 334 5.93 15.26 -8.49
CA ILE A 334 6.97 14.67 -7.64
C ILE A 334 7.57 13.48 -8.42
N VAL A 335 8.87 13.51 -8.70
CA VAL A 335 9.53 12.51 -9.55
C VAL A 335 10.77 11.94 -8.87
N LYS A 336 10.84 10.61 -8.83
CA LYS A 336 12.09 9.87 -8.62
C LYS A 336 12.32 8.95 -9.80
N ARG A 337 13.40 9.13 -10.54
CA ARG A 337 13.79 8.20 -11.62
C ARG A 337 14.43 6.94 -11.04
N GLU A 338 14.41 5.85 -11.80
CA GLU A 338 15.19 4.66 -11.45
C GLU A 338 16.66 5.02 -11.24
N ARG A 339 17.28 4.43 -10.20
CA ARG A 339 18.67 4.67 -9.80
C ARG A 339 19.01 6.13 -9.44
N SER A 340 18.05 7.04 -9.44
CA SER A 340 18.24 8.43 -9.02
C SER A 340 18.54 8.50 -7.52
N SER A 341 19.50 9.34 -7.16
CA SER A 341 19.80 9.71 -5.78
C SER A 341 19.03 10.93 -5.30
N VAL A 342 18.08 11.44 -6.09
CA VAL A 342 17.30 12.64 -5.79
C VAL A 342 15.82 12.46 -6.14
N ILE A 343 14.98 13.23 -5.46
CA ILE A 343 13.57 13.45 -5.79
C ILE A 343 13.43 14.90 -6.29
N GLU A 344 12.85 15.07 -7.48
CA GLU A 344 12.54 16.38 -8.06
C GLU A 344 11.08 16.74 -7.79
N VAL A 345 10.82 18.01 -7.45
CA VAL A 345 9.47 18.57 -7.32
C VAL A 345 9.38 19.85 -8.15
N PHE A 346 8.37 19.95 -9.01
CA PHE A 346 8.16 21.14 -9.85
C PHE A 346 6.69 21.35 -10.17
N LYS A 347 6.31 22.61 -10.35
CA LYS A 347 4.95 23.01 -10.73
C LYS A 347 4.74 22.72 -12.22
N VAL A 348 3.62 22.04 -12.53
CA VAL A 348 3.20 21.73 -13.91
C VAL A 348 2.09 22.64 -14.39
N GLU A 349 1.22 23.10 -13.49
CA GLU A 349 0.14 24.05 -13.76
C GLU A 349 0.08 25.10 -12.64
N ASP A 350 -0.14 26.36 -13.00
CA ASP A 350 -0.11 27.49 -12.06
C ASP A 350 -1.38 27.63 -11.22
N SER A 351 -2.50 27.05 -11.67
CA SER A 351 -3.82 27.16 -11.04
C SER A 351 -4.60 25.86 -11.12
N GLY A 352 -5.60 25.71 -10.25
CA GLY A 352 -6.45 24.53 -10.20
C GLY A 352 -5.83 23.38 -9.43
N THR A 353 -6.49 22.22 -9.50
CA THR A 353 -6.16 21.02 -8.71
C THR A 353 -5.72 19.85 -9.57
N GLY A 354 -5.65 19.99 -10.90
CA GLY A 354 -5.25 18.93 -11.83
C GLY A 354 -6.12 17.68 -11.73
N ASP A 355 -7.43 17.86 -11.50
CA ASP A 355 -8.44 16.82 -11.27
C ASP A 355 -8.21 15.93 -10.02
N ILE A 356 -7.16 16.19 -9.22
CA ILE A 356 -6.86 15.46 -7.97
C ILE A 356 -7.98 15.62 -6.92
N ILE A 357 -8.67 16.76 -6.94
CA ILE A 357 -9.77 17.07 -6.02
C ILE A 357 -11.08 16.99 -6.78
N SER A 358 -11.94 16.06 -6.38
CA SER A 358 -13.24 15.89 -7.02
C SER A 358 -14.13 17.13 -6.82
N PRO A 359 -15.00 17.49 -7.80
CA PRO A 359 -15.92 18.61 -7.65
C PRO A 359 -16.84 18.49 -6.44
N ALA A 360 -17.29 17.27 -6.12
CA ALA A 360 -18.14 16.99 -4.96
C ALA A 360 -17.41 17.32 -3.64
N PHE A 361 -16.16 16.87 -3.50
CA PHE A 361 -15.35 17.15 -2.31
C PHE A 361 -15.08 18.65 -2.15
N SER A 362 -14.75 19.34 -3.24
CA SER A 362 -14.53 20.79 -3.24
C SER A 362 -15.79 21.58 -2.86
N ALA A 363 -16.95 21.18 -3.40
CA ALA A 363 -18.24 21.77 -3.07
C ALA A 363 -18.56 21.59 -1.58
N TRP A 364 -18.41 20.37 -1.04
CA TRP A 364 -18.59 20.08 0.38
C TRP A 364 -17.68 20.93 1.28
N ARG A 365 -16.37 20.94 1.00
CA ARG A 365 -15.36 21.67 1.79
C ARG A 365 -15.53 23.20 1.75
N THR A 366 -16.37 23.73 0.86
CA THR A 366 -16.73 25.15 0.82
C THR A 366 -17.91 25.48 1.74
N THR A 367 -18.67 24.47 2.17
CA THR A 367 -19.87 24.64 3.01
C THR A 367 -19.65 24.45 4.52
N ILE A 368 -18.53 23.84 4.91
CA ILE A 368 -18.19 23.52 6.31
C ILE A 368 -17.26 24.54 6.97
#